data_AF-A0A7S1WH65-F1
#
_entry.id   AF-A0A7S1WH65-F1
#
_cell.length_a   1.000
_cell.length_b   1.000
_cell.length_c   1.000
_cell.angle_alpha   90.00
_cell.angle_beta   90.00
_cell.angle_gamma   90.00
#
_symmetry.space_group_name_H-M   'P 1'
#
loop_
_entity.id
_entity.type
_entity.pdbx_description
1 polymer ?
#
loop_
_entity_poly.entity_id
_entity_poly.type
_entity_poly.pdbx_seq_one_letter_code
_entity_poly.pdbx_strand_id
1 'polypeptide(L)'
;CGGGLGCLVSPELPRSLVVPGSFNPMHEGHEEMARRAASVLALPESAVLLELCAVNADKGALELEELLRRLEAMVAGGHRVLVTRASLFAEKAALCRGCGFAVGYDTYRRMVDPKYYQPPGVDRASASEAERRQWVYAALRRLSAAGVRLAVAGRLD
;
A
#
# COMPACT_ATOMS: atom_id res chain seq x y z
N CYS A 1 -18.18 19.32 10.32
CA CYS A 1 -18.44 19.43 8.88
C CYS A 1 -18.18 18.07 8.24
N GLY A 2 -19.25 17.32 7.98
CA GLY A 2 -19.18 15.95 7.49
C GLY A 2 -18.78 15.90 6.02
N GLY A 3 -17.51 15.56 5.76
CA GLY A 3 -17.10 15.03 4.47
C GLY A 3 -17.56 13.58 4.41
N GLY A 4 -18.74 13.34 3.82
CA GLY A 4 -19.24 11.99 3.58
C GLY A 4 -18.25 11.15 2.77
N LEU A 5 -18.36 9.83 2.88
CA LEU A 5 -17.62 8.85 2.08
C LEU A 5 -17.63 9.25 0.60
N GLY A 6 -16.51 9.76 0.11
CA GLY A 6 -16.27 9.97 -1.32
C GLY A 6 -15.74 8.69 -1.92
N CYS A 7 -16.58 7.90 -2.58
CA CYS A 7 -16.11 6.84 -3.45
C CYS A 7 -15.49 7.48 -4.70
N LEU A 8 -14.17 7.53 -4.77
CA LEU A 8 -13.49 7.89 -6.01
C LEU A 8 -13.60 6.70 -6.98
N VAL A 9 -14.70 6.64 -7.74
CA VAL A 9 -14.74 5.91 -9.01
C VAL A 9 -14.10 6.80 -10.07
N SER A 10 -12.84 7.18 -9.86
CA SER A 10 -12.07 7.95 -10.83
C SER A 10 -11.19 6.98 -11.61
N PRO A 11 -11.16 7.03 -12.95
CA PRO A 11 -10.24 6.21 -13.74
C PRO A 11 -8.77 6.50 -13.39
N GLU A 12 -8.50 7.69 -12.85
CA GLU A 12 -7.17 8.10 -12.38
C GLU A 12 -7.26 8.80 -11.03
N LEU A 13 -6.40 8.41 -10.09
CA LEU A 13 -6.28 9.08 -8.80
C LEU A 13 -5.46 10.37 -8.96
N PRO A 14 -5.86 11.49 -8.34
CA PRO A 14 -5.02 12.68 -8.30
C PRO A 14 -3.71 12.34 -7.59
N ARG A 15 -2.63 13.06 -7.90
CA ARG A 15 -1.32 12.86 -7.26
C ARG A 15 -1.46 12.92 -5.73
N SER A 16 -1.36 11.76 -5.09
CA SER A 16 -1.65 11.53 -3.69
C SER A 16 -0.52 10.80 -3.00
N LEU A 17 -0.55 10.78 -1.66
CA LEU A 17 0.21 9.82 -0.87
C LEU A 17 -0.71 8.66 -0.48
N VAL A 18 -0.40 7.46 -0.95
CA VAL A 18 -1.12 6.24 -0.57
C VAL A 18 -0.36 5.57 0.59
N VAL A 19 -1.09 5.18 1.62
CA VAL A 19 -0.54 4.51 2.80
C VAL A 19 -1.20 3.14 2.93
N PRO A 20 -0.62 2.07 2.36
CA PRO A 20 -1.17 0.72 2.48
C PRO A 20 -1.04 0.18 3.90
N GLY A 21 -2.12 -0.36 4.46
CA GLY A 21 -2.12 -0.89 5.83
C GLY A 21 -3.27 -1.86 6.10
N SER A 22 -3.11 -2.69 7.14
CA SER A 22 -4.21 -3.53 7.65
C SER A 22 -5.18 -2.74 8.51
N PHE A 23 -4.72 -1.64 9.13
CA PHE A 23 -5.48 -0.73 9.99
C PHE A 23 -6.36 -1.45 11.00
N ASN A 24 -5.77 -2.39 11.75
CA ASN A 24 -6.47 -3.25 12.70
C ASN A 24 -5.84 -3.19 14.10
N PRO A 25 -6.09 -2.13 14.89
CA PRO A 25 -6.82 -0.91 14.53
C PRO A 25 -5.91 0.18 13.90
N MET A 26 -6.53 1.23 13.35
CA MET A 26 -5.85 2.50 13.06
C MET A 26 -5.31 3.09 14.37
N HIS A 27 -4.13 3.72 14.34
CA HIS A 27 -3.47 4.27 15.53
C HIS A 27 -2.46 5.37 15.15
N GLU A 28 -1.96 6.12 16.15
CA GLU A 28 -1.07 7.28 15.96
C GLU A 28 0.16 6.99 15.10
N GLY A 29 0.77 5.81 15.23
CA GLY A 29 1.91 5.43 14.39
C GLY A 29 1.61 5.44 12.88
N HIS A 30 0.39 5.10 12.47
CA HIS A 30 -0.02 5.21 11.06
C HIS A 30 -0.16 6.66 10.63
N GLU A 31 -0.75 7.50 11.49
CA GLU A 31 -0.94 8.93 11.23
C GLU A 31 0.39 9.67 11.14
N GLU A 32 1.32 9.38 12.05
CA GLU A 32 2.64 9.99 12.05
C GLU A 32 3.44 9.60 10.81
N MET A 33 3.41 8.32 10.42
CA MET A 33 4.01 7.86 9.17
C MET A 33 3.42 8.62 7.97
N ALA A 34 2.09 8.72 7.88
CA ALA A 34 1.42 9.41 6.78
C ALA A 34 1.80 10.89 6.72
N ARG A 35 1.79 11.59 7.87
CA ARG A 35 2.13 13.01 7.98
C ARG A 35 3.59 13.29 7.58
N ARG A 36 4.53 12.51 8.12
CA ARG A 36 5.96 12.66 7.81
C ARG A 36 6.24 12.37 6.34
N ALA A 37 5.66 11.31 5.79
CA ALA A 37 5.82 10.99 4.38
C ALA A 37 5.19 12.04 3.46
N ALA A 38 4.04 12.60 3.81
CA ALA A 38 3.41 13.67 3.04
C ALA A 38 4.32 14.91 3.01
N SER A 39 4.89 15.28 4.16
CA SER A 39 5.87 16.38 4.27
C SER A 39 7.11 16.13 3.39
N VAL A 40 7.75 14.96 3.50
CA VAL A 40 8.94 14.59 2.69
C VAL A 40 8.62 14.63 1.19
N LEU A 41 7.41 14.25 0.80
CA LEU A 41 6.98 14.20 -0.60
C LEU A 41 6.40 15.53 -1.11
N ALA A 42 6.39 16.58 -0.28
CA ALA A 42 5.79 17.88 -0.56
C ALA A 42 4.33 17.76 -1.02
N LEU A 43 3.54 17.01 -0.26
CA LEU A 43 2.10 16.80 -0.46
C LEU A 43 1.33 17.37 0.74
N PRO A 44 0.16 17.99 0.53
CA PRO A 44 -0.70 18.39 1.63
C PRO A 44 -1.30 17.16 2.32
N GLU A 45 -1.64 17.27 3.61
CA GLU A 45 -2.29 16.18 4.35
C GLU A 45 -3.62 15.74 3.71
N SER A 46 -4.34 16.68 3.07
CA SER A 46 -5.56 16.37 2.33
C SER A 46 -5.34 15.41 1.15
N ALA A 47 -4.11 15.28 0.65
CA ALA A 47 -3.74 14.34 -0.41
C ALA A 47 -3.34 12.95 0.11
N VAL A 48 -3.45 12.70 1.42
CA VAL A 48 -3.24 11.36 1.99
C VAL A 48 -4.48 10.48 1.73
N LEU A 49 -4.23 9.25 1.29
CA LEU A 49 -5.19 8.17 1.13
C LEU A 49 -4.69 6.95 1.91
N LEU A 50 -5.43 6.52 2.92
CA LEU A 50 -5.16 5.25 3.59
C LEU A 50 -5.71 4.12 2.70
N GLU A 51 -4.89 3.14 2.36
CA GLU A 51 -5.32 2.06 1.48
C GLU A 51 -5.57 0.76 2.26
N LEU A 52 -6.83 0.33 2.25
CA LEU A 52 -7.28 -0.91 2.87
C LEU A 52 -7.52 -1.96 1.78
N CYS A 53 -6.68 -2.99 1.78
CA CYS A 53 -6.76 -4.05 0.79
C CYS A 53 -7.74 -5.14 1.23
N ALA A 54 -8.83 -5.34 0.47
CA ALA A 54 -9.85 -6.36 0.72
C ALA A 54 -9.35 -7.78 0.46
N VAL A 55 -8.25 -7.96 -0.28
CA VAL A 55 -7.60 -9.25 -0.52
C VAL A 55 -6.13 -9.16 -0.13
N ASN A 56 -5.76 -9.78 0.97
CA ASN A 56 -4.38 -9.81 1.45
C ASN A 56 -3.59 -10.93 0.77
N ALA A 57 -2.34 -10.66 0.40
CA ALA A 57 -1.46 -11.64 -0.25
C ALA A 57 -1.19 -12.90 0.61
N ASP A 58 -1.13 -12.76 1.93
CA ASP A 58 -0.84 -13.87 2.84
C ASP A 58 -2.13 -14.50 3.41
N LYS A 59 -3.19 -13.70 3.61
CA LYS A 59 -4.40 -14.10 4.36
C LYS A 59 -5.64 -14.35 3.49
N GLY A 60 -5.59 -14.03 2.20
CA GLY A 60 -6.76 -14.09 1.33
C GLY A 60 -7.74 -12.93 1.54
N ALA A 61 -8.99 -13.11 1.15
CA ALA A 61 -10.03 -12.09 1.27
C ALA A 61 -10.37 -11.80 2.74
N LEU A 62 -10.58 -10.52 3.07
CA LEU A 62 -11.23 -10.14 4.31
C LEU A 62 -12.72 -10.46 4.21
N GLU A 63 -13.29 -10.95 5.32
CA GLU A 63 -14.74 -10.99 5.48
C GLU A 63 -15.32 -9.58 5.38
N LEU A 64 -16.51 -9.47 4.80
CA LEU A 64 -17.14 -8.19 4.50
C LEU A 64 -17.36 -7.37 5.78
N GLU A 65 -17.81 -8.01 6.85
CA GLU A 65 -18.07 -7.40 8.14
C GLU A 65 -16.79 -6.80 8.74
N GLU A 66 -15.67 -7.49 8.60
CA GLU A 66 -14.38 -7.01 9.09
C GLU A 66 -13.83 -5.85 8.25
N LEU A 67 -14.01 -5.91 6.92
CA LEU A 67 -13.66 -4.82 6.01
C LEU A 67 -14.46 -3.55 6.37
N LEU A 68 -15.78 -3.68 6.53
CA LEU A 68 -16.67 -2.57 6.87
C LEU A 68 -16.35 -2.00 8.25
N ARG A 69 -16.15 -2.84 9.26
CA ARG A 69 -15.78 -2.39 10.62
C ARG A 69 -14.52 -1.53 10.63
N ARG A 70 -13.48 -1.93 9.89
CA ARG A 70 -12.24 -1.14 9.78
C ARG A 70 -12.45 0.15 9.00
N LEU A 71 -13.17 0.08 7.88
CA LEU A 71 -13.49 1.24 7.05
C LEU A 71 -14.26 2.30 7.84
N GLU A 72 -15.29 1.89 8.58
CA GLU A 72 -16.10 2.77 9.43
C GLU A 72 -15.26 3.45 10.50
N ALA A 73 -14.40 2.71 11.20
CA ALA A 73 -13.51 3.28 12.20
C ALA A 73 -12.55 4.33 11.59
N MET A 74 -12.00 4.06 10.41
CA MET A 74 -11.10 4.99 9.72
C MET A 74 -11.82 6.25 9.23
N VAL A 75 -13.03 6.10 8.67
CA VAL A 75 -13.83 7.24 8.20
C VAL A 75 -14.33 8.08 9.38
N ALA A 76 -14.75 7.45 10.48
CA ALA A 76 -15.12 8.14 11.71
C ALA A 76 -13.95 8.93 12.32
N GLY A 77 -12.72 8.44 12.14
CA GLY A 77 -11.47 9.17 12.46
C GLY A 77 -11.14 10.32 11.49
N GLY A 78 -11.96 10.58 10.47
CA GLY A 78 -11.75 11.65 9.50
C GLY A 78 -10.77 11.31 8.38
N HIS A 79 -10.40 10.04 8.20
CA HIS A 79 -9.46 9.64 7.16
C HIS A 79 -10.13 9.40 5.81
N ARG A 80 -9.40 9.72 4.73
CA ARG A 80 -9.77 9.33 3.36
C ARG A 80 -9.27 7.90 3.11
N VAL A 81 -10.16 7.01 2.72
CA VAL A 81 -9.84 5.59 2.54
C VAL A 81 -10.02 5.15 1.09
N LEU A 82 -9.01 4.48 0.55
CA LEU A 82 -9.05 3.77 -0.72
C LEU A 82 -9.19 2.27 -0.43
N VAL A 83 -10.25 1.65 -0.92
CA VAL A 83 -10.43 0.18 -0.81
C VAL A 83 -10.02 -0.45 -2.13
N THR A 84 -9.09 -1.42 -2.09
CA THR A 84 -8.63 -2.12 -3.30
C THR A 84 -8.66 -3.63 -3.16
N ARG A 85 -8.50 -4.33 -4.28
CA ARG A 85 -8.18 -5.76 -4.35
C ARG A 85 -6.72 -6.01 -4.77
N ALA A 86 -5.88 -4.97 -4.81
CA ALA A 86 -4.49 -5.05 -5.25
C ALA A 86 -3.61 -5.57 -4.11
N SER A 87 -3.39 -6.88 -4.05
CA SER A 87 -2.62 -7.53 -3.00
C SER A 87 -1.12 -7.23 -3.07
N LEU A 88 -0.60 -7.00 -4.28
CA LEU A 88 0.82 -6.71 -4.52
C LEU A 88 1.08 -5.22 -4.77
N PHE A 89 2.25 -4.73 -4.38
CA PHE A 89 2.63 -3.33 -4.59
C PHE A 89 2.69 -2.93 -6.06
N ALA A 90 3.03 -3.85 -6.96
CA ALA A 90 2.99 -3.60 -8.40
C ALA A 90 1.56 -3.37 -8.92
N GLU A 91 0.57 -4.06 -8.36
CA GLU A 91 -0.85 -3.86 -8.68
C GLU A 91 -1.34 -2.53 -8.11
N LYS A 92 -0.95 -2.20 -6.87
CA LYS A 92 -1.24 -0.90 -6.26
C LYS A 92 -0.67 0.24 -7.10
N ALA A 93 0.56 0.09 -7.60
CA ALA A 93 1.22 1.07 -8.45
C ALA A 93 0.50 1.24 -9.80
N ALA A 94 -0.07 0.16 -10.35
CA ALA A 94 -0.88 0.24 -11.57
C ALA A 94 -2.18 1.02 -11.36
N LEU A 95 -2.80 0.89 -10.18
CA LEU A 95 -4.01 1.65 -9.80
C LEU A 95 -3.71 3.10 -9.40
N CYS A 96 -2.54 3.35 -8.78
CA CYS A 96 -2.17 4.64 -8.19
C CYS A 96 -0.98 5.27 -8.92
N ARG A 97 -1.05 5.34 -10.25
CA ARG A 97 0.04 5.88 -11.08
C ARG A 97 0.40 7.31 -10.67
N GLY A 98 1.69 7.60 -10.55
CA GLY A 98 2.23 8.89 -10.15
C GLY A 98 2.06 9.25 -8.66
N CYS A 99 1.39 8.42 -7.86
CA CYS A 99 1.26 8.62 -6.43
C CYS A 99 2.53 8.20 -5.68
N GLY A 100 2.74 8.79 -4.50
CA GLY A 100 3.76 8.31 -3.55
C GLY A 100 3.20 7.24 -2.64
N PHE A 101 4.02 6.31 -2.17
CA PHE A 101 3.67 5.28 -1.19
C PHE A 101 4.43 5.49 0.12
N ALA A 102 3.73 5.42 1.26
CA ALA A 102 4.36 5.33 2.58
C ALA A 102 4.10 3.96 3.19
N VAL A 103 5.16 3.28 3.62
CA VAL A 103 5.07 1.93 4.20
C VAL A 103 5.91 1.81 5.47
N GLY A 104 5.44 1.01 6.42
CA GLY A 104 6.25 0.59 7.57
C GLY A 104 7.35 -0.39 7.15
N TYR A 105 8.39 -0.53 7.98
CA TYR A 105 9.52 -1.42 7.73
C TYR A 105 9.12 -2.88 7.49
N ASP A 106 8.19 -3.43 8.27
CA ASP A 106 7.71 -4.81 8.06
C ASP A 106 7.00 -4.98 6.71
N THR A 107 6.33 -3.93 6.22
CA THR A 107 5.71 -3.94 4.90
C THR A 107 6.76 -3.79 3.80
N TYR A 108 7.79 -2.98 4.02
CA TYR A 108 8.94 -2.89 3.13
C TYR A 108 9.66 -4.24 2.98
N ARG A 109 9.90 -4.96 4.09
CA ARG A 109 10.50 -6.30 4.08
C ARG A 109 9.73 -7.27 3.19
N ARG A 110 8.40 -7.24 3.27
CA ARG A 110 7.52 -8.04 2.39
C ARG A 110 7.62 -7.59 0.94
N MET A 111 7.68 -6.29 0.69
CA MET A 111 7.79 -5.75 -0.67
C MET A 111 9.10 -6.17 -1.37
N VAL A 112 10.16 -6.50 -0.64
CA VAL A 112 11.43 -7.00 -1.22
C VAL A 112 11.64 -8.51 -1.04
N ASP A 113 10.64 -9.24 -0.54
CA ASP A 113 10.71 -10.69 -0.35
C ASP A 113 10.34 -11.43 -1.65
N PRO A 114 11.24 -12.26 -2.22
CA PRO A 114 10.98 -13.02 -3.44
C PRO A 114 9.76 -13.94 -3.39
N LYS A 115 9.27 -14.34 -2.20
CA LYS A 115 8.10 -15.22 -2.09
C LYS A 115 6.84 -14.62 -2.72
N TYR A 116 6.75 -13.29 -2.83
CA TYR A 116 5.61 -12.60 -3.43
C TYR A 116 5.72 -12.42 -4.95
N TYR A 117 6.83 -12.84 -5.56
CA TYR A 117 7.13 -12.59 -6.99
C TYR A 117 7.48 -13.86 -7.76
N GLN A 118 7.19 -15.03 -7.18
CA GLN A 118 7.43 -16.32 -7.81
C GLN A 118 6.63 -16.43 -9.14
N PRO A 119 7.31 -16.70 -10.27
CA PRO A 119 6.62 -16.92 -11.53
C PRO A 119 5.74 -18.18 -11.49
N PRO A 120 4.61 -18.19 -12.21
CA PRO A 120 3.77 -19.38 -12.34
C PRO A 120 4.58 -20.58 -12.84
N GLY A 121 4.42 -21.73 -12.20
CA GLY A 121 5.07 -23.00 -12.59
C GLY A 121 6.55 -23.12 -12.22
N VAL A 122 7.16 -22.12 -11.59
CA VAL A 122 8.56 -22.18 -11.12
C VAL A 122 8.58 -22.47 -9.63
N ASP A 123 9.31 -23.49 -9.18
CA ASP A 123 9.53 -23.72 -7.74
C ASP A 123 10.61 -22.77 -7.20
N ARG A 124 10.23 -21.92 -6.24
CA ARG A 124 11.15 -20.99 -5.57
C ARG A 124 12.33 -21.68 -4.89
N ALA A 125 12.16 -22.89 -4.37
CA ALA A 125 13.24 -23.63 -3.72
C ALA A 125 14.33 -24.06 -4.74
N SER A 126 13.91 -24.33 -5.98
CA SER A 126 14.82 -24.70 -7.08
C SER A 126 15.52 -23.50 -7.73
N ALA A 127 14.96 -22.29 -7.62
CA ALA A 127 15.53 -21.08 -8.23
C ALA A 127 16.79 -20.61 -7.48
N SER A 128 17.80 -20.18 -8.22
CA SER A 128 19.00 -19.52 -7.70
C SER A 128 18.66 -18.19 -7.00
N GLU A 129 19.58 -17.69 -6.18
CA GLU A 129 19.42 -16.38 -5.55
C GLU A 129 19.32 -15.26 -6.59
N ALA A 130 20.06 -15.36 -7.70
CA ALA A 130 20.03 -14.39 -8.79
C ALA A 130 18.66 -14.33 -9.47
N GLU A 131 18.03 -15.49 -9.72
CA GLU A 131 16.67 -15.55 -10.29
C GLU A 131 15.64 -14.95 -9.33
N ARG A 132 15.68 -15.32 -8.05
CA ARG A 132 14.78 -14.77 -7.02
C ARG A 132 14.91 -13.24 -6.92
N ARG A 133 16.14 -12.73 -6.96
CA ARG A 133 16.44 -11.29 -6.95
C ARG A 133 15.90 -10.61 -8.21
N GLN A 134 16.02 -11.25 -9.37
CA GLN A 134 15.49 -10.74 -10.63
C GLN A 134 13.96 -10.59 -10.60
N TRP A 135 13.24 -11.50 -9.93
CA TRP A 135 11.78 -11.38 -9.76
C TRP A 135 11.40 -10.14 -8.95
N VAL A 136 12.09 -9.89 -7.84
CA VAL A 136 11.91 -8.68 -7.02
C VAL A 136 12.22 -7.43 -7.86
N TYR A 137 13.35 -7.42 -8.59
CA TYR A 137 13.71 -6.29 -9.44
C TYR A 137 12.69 -6.01 -10.53
N ALA A 138 12.14 -7.05 -11.17
CA ALA A 138 11.08 -6.88 -12.15
C ALA A 138 9.84 -6.20 -11.52
N ALA A 139 9.47 -6.58 -10.29
CA ALA A 139 8.38 -5.95 -9.57
C ALA A 139 8.70 -4.48 -9.19
N LEU A 140 9.87 -4.19 -8.65
CA LEU A 140 10.28 -2.83 -8.28
C LEU A 140 10.40 -1.91 -9.51
N ARG A 141 10.81 -2.44 -10.67
CA ARG A 141 10.79 -1.69 -11.93
C ARG A 141 9.39 -1.28 -12.35
N ARG A 142 8.36 -2.07 -12.04
CA ARG A 142 6.95 -1.69 -12.29
C ARG A 142 6.53 -0.51 -11.42
N LEU A 143 6.97 -0.45 -10.15
CA LEU A 143 6.73 0.71 -9.28
C LEU A 143 7.40 1.97 -9.85
N SER A 144 8.67 1.85 -10.24
CA SER A 144 9.43 2.95 -10.86
C SER A 144 8.78 3.43 -12.16
N ALA A 145 8.39 2.51 -13.05
CA ALA A 145 7.71 2.84 -14.31
C ALA A 145 6.31 3.45 -14.11
N ALA A 146 5.65 3.15 -12.99
CA ALA A 146 4.39 3.81 -12.60
C ALA A 146 4.62 5.18 -11.96
N GLY A 147 5.86 5.65 -11.82
CA GLY A 147 6.19 6.94 -11.21
C GLY A 147 6.03 6.96 -9.68
N VAL A 148 6.06 5.81 -9.03
CA VAL A 148 5.87 5.72 -7.57
C VAL A 148 7.13 6.21 -6.84
N ARG A 149 6.94 7.17 -5.93
CA ARG A 149 7.96 7.57 -4.94
C ARG A 149 7.69 6.86 -3.62
N LEU A 150 8.66 6.14 -3.08
CA LEU A 150 8.49 5.34 -1.86
C LEU A 150 9.13 6.04 -0.65
N ALA A 151 8.38 6.15 0.44
CA ALA A 151 8.86 6.49 1.77
C ALA A 151 8.72 5.25 2.67
N VAL A 152 9.78 4.92 3.40
CA VAL A 152 9.80 3.80 4.35
C VAL A 152 9.95 4.38 5.75
N ALA A 153 8.98 4.12 6.62
CA ALA A 153 9.03 4.47 8.02
C ALA A 153 9.44 3.25 8.85
N GLY A 154 10.42 3.43 9.71
CA GLY A 154 10.90 2.42 10.63
C GLY A 154 11.69 3.09 11.73
N ARG A 155 11.84 2.39 12.86
CA ARG A 155 12.88 2.76 13.82
C ARG A 155 14.18 2.15 13.32
N LEU A 156 15.23 2.96 13.30
CA LEU A 156 16.59 2.48 13.29
C LEU A 156 16.94 2.36 14.76
N ASP A 157 16.67 1.19 15.34
CA ASP A 157 17.26 0.77 16.60
C ASP A 157 18.80 0.76 16.51
#